data_AF-A0AA39FRY8-F1
#
_entry.id   AF-A0AA39FRY8-F1
#
_cell.length_a   1.000
_cell.length_b   1.000
_cell.length_c   1.000
_cell.angle_alpha   90.00
_cell.angle_beta   90.00
_cell.angle_gamma   90.00
#
_symmetry.space_group_name_H-M   'P 1'
#
loop_
_entity.id
_entity.type
_entity.pdbx_description
1 polymer ?
#
loop_
_entity_poly.entity_id
_entity_poly.type
_entity_poly.pdbx_seq_one_letter_code
_entity_poly.pdbx_strand_id
1 'polypeptide(L)'
;MRESIVFREDEFKTGVPPEQEPCIKYIDGEYESIISSNEIEEEKKLAEKNGVALDCLWVLTAKEGWRMQMTFDYFKLEKPNDCDANFLMIFGERTDMPSLIRNFCGSIAEAVVTKTNTMYIRFYLEPKAINSSFQSLMTAVRDKETSESACTDDEYDCDDATCIAGFLRCNKRENCRLRWDEDPSMCGVSRK
;
A
#
# COMPACT_ATOMS: atom_id res chain seq x y z
N MET A 1 27.52 16.78 66.46
CA MET A 1 26.56 17.52 65.60
C MET A 1 26.54 16.88 64.23
N ARG A 2 25.63 15.91 64.04
CA ARG A 2 25.18 15.41 62.73
C ARG A 2 23.77 14.89 62.96
N GLU A 3 22.79 15.72 62.65
CA GLU A 3 21.41 15.27 62.44
C GLU A 3 21.20 15.29 60.94
N SER A 4 20.91 14.13 60.36
CA SER A 4 20.45 14.02 58.98
C SER A 4 19.06 13.41 59.03
N ILE A 5 18.14 14.26 58.59
CA ILE A 5 16.69 14.09 58.62
C ILE A 5 16.29 13.02 57.61
N VAL A 6 15.40 12.12 58.02
CA VAL A 6 14.67 11.20 57.14
C VAL A 6 13.70 12.03 56.30
N PHE A 7 13.80 11.96 54.96
CA PHE A 7 12.74 12.40 54.06
C PHE A 7 12.33 11.24 53.15
N ARG A 8 11.01 11.07 53.11
CA ARG A 8 10.18 9.96 52.62
C ARG A 8 10.34 9.63 51.13
N GLU A 9 10.07 8.36 50.81
CA GLU A 9 9.48 7.95 49.53
C GLU A 9 8.10 8.61 49.35
N ASP A 10 7.93 9.38 48.28
CA ASP A 10 6.65 9.81 47.66
C ASP A 10 7.06 10.35 46.26
N GLU A 11 6.40 10.20 45.11
CA GLU A 11 5.18 9.56 44.61
C GLU A 11 5.25 9.68 43.06
N PHE A 12 4.70 8.67 42.36
CA PHE A 12 4.20 8.65 40.98
C PHE A 12 4.51 9.82 40.00
N LYS A 13 5.22 9.51 38.91
CA LYS A 13 4.85 10.02 37.56
C LYS A 13 4.27 8.87 36.74
N THR A 14 2.95 8.78 36.86
CA THR A 14 1.94 8.35 35.87
C THR A 14 2.40 7.48 34.70
N GLY A 15 1.84 6.27 34.61
CA GLY A 15 1.96 5.37 33.47
C GLY A 15 1.53 6.01 32.16
N VAL A 16 2.52 6.46 31.39
CA VAL A 16 2.37 6.63 29.95
C VAL A 16 2.18 5.23 29.39
N PRO A 17 1.01 4.91 28.79
CA PRO A 17 0.86 3.65 28.06
C PRO A 17 1.98 3.55 27.03
N PRO A 18 2.60 2.38 26.83
CA PRO A 18 3.64 2.24 25.82
C PRO A 18 3.09 2.76 24.49
N GLU A 19 3.75 3.79 23.94
CA GLU A 19 3.42 4.34 22.63
C GLU A 19 3.50 3.19 21.63
N GLN A 20 2.42 2.97 20.88
CA GLN A 20 2.41 1.91 19.88
C GLN A 20 3.51 2.21 18.85
N GLU A 21 4.31 1.20 18.54
CA GLU A 21 5.28 1.32 17.45
C GLU A 21 4.55 1.71 16.15
N PRO A 22 5.11 2.62 15.36
CA PRO A 22 4.45 3.08 14.14
C PRO A 22 4.34 1.92 13.13
N CYS A 23 3.13 1.67 12.63
CA CYS A 23 2.90 0.67 11.59
C CYS A 23 3.32 1.23 10.23
N ILE A 24 4.60 1.14 9.88
CA ILE A 24 5.12 1.60 8.59
C ILE A 24 5.85 0.47 7.87
N LYS A 25 5.51 0.25 6.59
CA LYS A 25 6.15 -0.73 5.71
C LYS A 25 6.80 -0.01 4.53
N TYR A 26 8.04 -0.38 4.20
CA TYR A 26 8.80 0.20 3.09
C TYR A 26 8.99 -0.84 1.99
N ILE A 27 8.72 -0.45 0.75
CA ILE A 27 8.86 -1.29 -0.45
C ILE A 27 9.62 -0.47 -1.49
N ASP A 28 10.90 -0.77 -1.71
CA ASP A 28 11.78 0.02 -2.55
C ASP A 28 12.32 -0.79 -3.74
N GLY A 29 12.27 -0.20 -4.93
CA GLY A 29 12.92 -0.73 -6.14
C GLY A 29 12.21 -1.89 -6.83
N GLU A 30 11.02 -2.26 -6.37
CA GLU A 30 10.26 -3.39 -6.94
C GLU A 30 9.48 -2.99 -8.20
N TYR A 31 9.48 -3.86 -9.21
CA TYR A 31 8.64 -3.70 -10.42
C TYR A 31 7.22 -4.21 -10.21
N GLU A 32 7.02 -5.11 -9.24
CA GLU A 32 5.71 -5.55 -8.79
C GLU A 32 5.72 -5.80 -7.28
N SER A 33 4.59 -5.59 -6.61
CA SER A 33 4.45 -5.97 -5.20
C SER A 33 3.00 -6.25 -4.85
N ILE A 34 2.76 -7.25 -3.99
CA ILE A 34 1.45 -7.45 -3.39
C ILE A 34 1.41 -6.67 -2.09
N ILE A 35 0.50 -5.71 -1.99
CA ILE A 35 0.20 -5.03 -0.73
C ILE A 35 -1.09 -5.60 -0.16
N SER A 36 -1.03 -6.10 1.06
CA SER A 36 -2.13 -6.82 1.69
C SER A 36 -2.27 -6.49 3.17
N SER A 37 -3.51 -6.39 3.61
CA SER A 37 -3.83 -6.27 5.04
C SER A 37 -3.38 -7.46 5.89
N ASN A 38 -2.97 -8.58 5.27
CA ASN A 38 -2.38 -9.73 5.95
C ASN A 38 -0.97 -9.45 6.47
N GLU A 39 -0.26 -8.47 5.90
CA GLU A 39 1.10 -8.07 6.33
C GLU A 39 1.12 -7.37 7.69
N ILE A 40 -0.06 -6.94 8.17
CA ILE A 40 -0.26 -6.17 9.40
C ILE A 40 -1.15 -6.91 10.42
N GLU A 41 -1.24 -8.24 10.32
CA GLU A 41 -2.13 -9.05 11.15
C GLU A 41 -1.76 -9.01 12.64
N GLU A 42 -0.46 -8.91 12.97
CA GLU A 42 -0.01 -8.78 14.36
C GLU A 42 -0.33 -7.39 14.92
N GLU A 43 -0.19 -6.34 14.11
CA GLU A 43 -0.58 -4.97 14.45
C GLU A 43 -2.10 -4.85 14.64
N LYS A 44 -2.90 -5.54 13.82
CA LYS A 44 -4.35 -5.67 13.99
C LYS A 44 -4.72 -6.32 15.33
N LYS A 45 -4.11 -7.46 15.66
CA LYS A 45 -4.34 -8.14 16.95
C LYS A 45 -3.95 -7.26 18.12
N LEU A 46 -2.85 -6.52 18.01
CA LEU A 46 -2.39 -5.61 19.06
C LEU A 46 -3.36 -4.42 19.24
N ALA A 47 -3.81 -3.83 18.14
CA ALA A 47 -4.78 -2.73 18.16
C ALA A 47 -6.13 -3.17 18.75
N GLU A 48 -6.64 -4.35 18.34
CA GLU A 48 -7.86 -4.93 18.87
C GLU A 48 -7.75 -5.22 20.38
N LYS A 49 -6.65 -5.86 20.80
CA LYS A 49 -6.39 -6.17 22.22
C LYS A 49 -6.34 -4.92 23.09
N ASN A 50 -5.76 -3.84 22.57
CA ASN A 50 -5.61 -2.58 23.29
C ASN A 50 -6.85 -1.67 23.14
N GLY A 51 -7.79 -2.00 22.26
CA GLY A 51 -8.99 -1.20 21.99
C GLY A 51 -8.67 0.15 21.36
N VAL A 52 -7.63 0.23 20.54
CA VAL A 52 -7.17 1.47 19.88
C VAL A 52 -7.27 1.35 18.37
N ALA A 53 -7.32 2.49 17.69
CA ALA A 53 -7.31 2.51 16.23
C ALA A 53 -5.96 2.05 15.67
N LEU A 54 -6.00 1.43 14.49
CA LEU A 54 -4.83 1.05 13.72
C LEU A 54 -4.65 2.04 12.56
N ASP A 55 -3.44 2.55 12.40
CA ASP A 55 -3.07 3.46 11.30
C ASP A 55 -1.76 2.96 10.69
N CYS A 56 -1.87 2.27 9.55
CA CYS A 56 -0.74 1.67 8.86
C CYS A 56 -0.42 2.43 7.58
N LEU A 57 0.87 2.65 7.33
CA LEU A 57 1.39 3.33 6.15
C LEU A 57 2.33 2.41 5.37
N TRP A 58 2.05 2.19 4.09
CA TRP A 58 3.03 1.66 3.16
C TRP A 58 3.65 2.81 2.37
N VAL A 59 4.97 2.80 2.28
CA VAL A 59 5.78 3.74 1.50
C VAL A 59 6.43 2.95 0.37
N LEU A 60 6.04 3.25 -0.86
CA LEU A 60 6.51 2.55 -2.04
C LEU A 60 7.33 3.49 -2.91
N THR A 61 8.47 2.99 -3.37
CA THR A 61 9.37 3.71 -4.29
C THR A 61 9.72 2.81 -5.46
N ALA A 62 9.33 3.21 -6.67
CA ALA A 62 9.78 2.58 -7.91
C ALA A 62 11.05 3.27 -8.44
N LYS A 63 11.66 2.68 -9.47
CA LYS A 63 12.79 3.28 -10.18
C LYS A 63 12.39 4.63 -10.79
N GLU A 64 13.33 5.57 -10.83
CA GLU A 64 13.11 6.87 -11.49
C GLU A 64 12.73 6.68 -12.97
N GLY A 65 11.78 7.50 -13.45
CA GLY A 65 11.19 7.38 -14.78
C GLY A 65 10.03 6.39 -14.88
N TRP A 66 9.74 5.64 -13.81
CA TRP A 66 8.58 4.74 -13.72
C TRP A 66 7.52 5.34 -12.81
N ARG A 67 6.25 5.10 -13.11
CA ARG A 67 5.12 5.39 -12.23
C ARG A 67 4.52 4.09 -11.71
N MET A 68 3.67 4.18 -10.69
CA MET A 68 3.05 3.00 -10.08
C MET A 68 1.57 2.93 -10.41
N GLN A 69 1.15 1.78 -10.90
CA GLN A 69 -0.24 1.37 -11.04
C GLN A 69 -0.58 0.39 -9.92
N MET A 70 -1.70 0.61 -9.23
CA MET A 70 -2.22 -0.26 -8.20
C MET A 70 -3.62 -0.75 -8.59
N THR A 71 -3.82 -2.06 -8.58
CA THR A 71 -5.10 -2.73 -8.79
C THR A 71 -5.49 -3.51 -7.54
N PHE A 72 -6.78 -3.74 -7.33
CA PHE A 72 -7.29 -4.46 -6.16
C PHE A 72 -7.77 -5.84 -6.56
N ASP A 73 -7.14 -6.88 -6.00
CA ASP A 73 -7.62 -8.26 -6.13
C ASP A 73 -8.92 -8.43 -5.34
N TYR A 74 -8.95 -7.85 -4.13
CA TYR A 74 -10.16 -7.72 -3.33
C TYR A 74 -10.05 -6.51 -2.40
N PHE A 75 -11.21 -5.96 -2.05
CA PHE A 75 -11.33 -4.84 -1.13
C PHE A 75 -12.61 -4.97 -0.33
N LYS A 76 -12.52 -4.93 1.00
CA LYS A 76 -13.67 -5.04 1.90
C LYS A 76 -13.45 -4.22 3.16
N LEU A 77 -14.26 -3.20 3.34
CA LEU A 77 -14.36 -2.47 4.60
C LEU A 77 -15.50 -3.03 5.45
N GLU A 78 -15.31 -3.08 6.76
CA GLU A 78 -16.31 -3.60 7.71
C GLU A 78 -17.45 -2.60 7.95
N LYS A 79 -17.17 -1.30 7.78
CA LYS A 79 -18.12 -0.20 7.91
C LYS A 79 -18.10 0.68 6.65
N PRO A 80 -18.53 0.16 5.49
CA PRO A 80 -18.51 0.92 4.25
C PRO A 80 -19.39 2.18 4.39
N ASN A 81 -18.89 3.28 3.85
CA ASN A 81 -19.41 4.66 3.91
C ASN A 81 -19.33 5.34 5.29
N ASP A 82 -18.73 4.70 6.30
CA ASP A 82 -18.34 5.32 7.57
C ASP A 82 -16.84 5.65 7.51
N CYS A 83 -16.51 6.73 6.81
CA CYS A 83 -15.12 7.11 6.52
C CYS A 83 -14.33 7.55 7.76
N ASP A 84 -14.99 7.69 8.92
CA ASP A 84 -14.34 7.91 10.21
C ASP A 84 -13.97 6.58 10.89
N ALA A 85 -14.59 5.47 10.48
CA ALA A 85 -14.34 4.14 11.03
C ALA A 85 -13.27 3.37 10.27
N ASN A 86 -13.23 3.49 8.95
CA ASN A 86 -12.24 2.85 8.12
C ASN A 86 -12.05 3.60 6.80
N PHE A 87 -10.81 3.60 6.31
CA PHE A 87 -10.51 4.06 4.97
C PHE A 87 -9.17 3.53 4.49
N LEU A 88 -9.01 3.53 3.16
CA LEU A 88 -7.73 3.36 2.49
C LEU A 88 -7.47 4.60 1.63
N MET A 89 -6.47 5.39 1.99
CA MET A 89 -6.05 6.56 1.23
C MET A 89 -4.79 6.24 0.44
N ILE A 90 -4.75 6.69 -0.81
CA ILE A 90 -3.59 6.58 -1.69
C ILE A 90 -3.10 7.97 -2.04
N PHE A 91 -1.82 8.21 -1.81
CA PHE A 91 -1.12 9.43 -2.16
C PHE A 91 0.02 9.15 -3.14
N GLY A 92 0.42 10.16 -3.92
CA GLY A 92 1.55 10.05 -4.85
C GLY A 92 2.87 10.48 -4.22
N GLU A 93 3.12 11.79 -4.15
CA GLU A 93 4.42 12.36 -3.77
C GLU A 93 4.65 12.41 -2.25
N ARG A 94 3.61 12.76 -1.50
CA ARG A 94 3.68 12.98 -0.05
C ARG A 94 2.35 12.59 0.61
N THR A 95 2.34 12.42 1.93
CA THR A 95 1.13 12.16 2.71
C THR A 95 0.39 13.46 3.08
N ASP A 96 0.09 14.29 2.08
CA ASP A 96 -0.66 15.54 2.24
C ASP A 96 -1.88 15.63 1.29
N MET A 97 -2.81 16.54 1.60
CA MET A 97 -4.06 16.67 0.82
C MET A 97 -3.84 16.99 -0.66
N PRO A 98 -2.88 17.85 -1.06
CA PRO A 98 -2.56 18.06 -2.48
C PRO A 98 -2.11 16.79 -3.21
N SER A 99 -1.44 15.88 -2.51
CA SER A 99 -0.95 14.61 -3.07
C SER A 99 -1.97 13.47 -2.98
N LEU A 100 -3.15 13.68 -2.37
CA LEU A 100 -4.19 12.66 -2.26
C LEU A 100 -4.78 12.34 -3.64
N ILE A 101 -4.60 11.09 -4.08
CA ILE A 101 -5.11 10.61 -5.36
C ILE A 101 -6.51 10.03 -5.19
N ARG A 102 -6.68 9.17 -4.18
CA ARG A 102 -7.95 8.52 -3.85
C ARG A 102 -8.11 8.28 -2.36
N ASN A 103 -9.35 8.41 -1.90
CA ASN A 103 -9.80 8.00 -0.58
C ASN A 103 -10.91 6.97 -0.74
N PHE A 104 -10.65 5.73 -0.37
CA PHE A 104 -11.62 4.64 -0.41
C PHE A 104 -12.20 4.41 0.99
N CYS A 105 -13.47 4.76 1.16
CA CYS A 105 -14.27 4.35 2.33
C CYS A 105 -15.57 3.64 1.94
N GLY A 106 -15.83 3.40 0.65
CA GLY A 106 -17.01 2.69 0.17
C GLY A 106 -16.83 1.17 0.08
N SER A 107 -17.67 0.52 -0.72
CA SER A 107 -17.61 -0.94 -0.94
C SER A 107 -16.76 -1.36 -2.14
N ILE A 108 -16.28 -0.41 -2.93
CA ILE A 108 -15.54 -0.66 -4.19
C ILE A 108 -14.29 0.19 -4.19
N ALA A 109 -13.17 -0.40 -4.59
CA ALA A 109 -11.93 0.29 -4.88
C ALA A 109 -11.59 0.14 -6.36
N GLU A 110 -11.30 1.26 -7.01
CA GLU A 110 -10.90 1.32 -8.42
C GLU A 110 -9.37 1.30 -8.53
N ALA A 111 -8.85 0.95 -9.71
CA ALA A 111 -7.42 1.04 -9.98
C ALA A 111 -6.93 2.49 -9.87
N VAL A 112 -5.70 2.66 -9.39
CA VAL A 112 -5.05 3.96 -9.18
C VAL A 112 -3.71 3.99 -9.87
N VAL A 113 -3.37 5.13 -10.48
CA VAL A 113 -2.04 5.34 -11.07
C VAL A 113 -1.44 6.64 -10.57
N THR A 114 -0.17 6.60 -10.17
CA THR A 114 0.57 7.78 -9.72
C THR A 114 1.12 8.57 -10.91
N LYS A 115 1.51 9.82 -10.65
CA LYS A 115 2.27 10.64 -11.61
C LYS A 115 3.78 10.50 -11.44
N THR A 116 4.22 9.99 -10.30
CA THR A 116 5.63 9.87 -9.90
C THR A 116 5.97 8.42 -9.57
N ASN A 117 7.25 8.17 -9.29
CA ASN A 117 7.77 6.89 -8.84
C ASN A 117 7.56 6.65 -7.33
N THR A 118 6.64 7.37 -6.67
CA THR A 118 6.33 7.22 -5.25
C THR A 118 4.83 6.98 -5.06
N MET A 119 4.48 6.14 -4.09
CA MET A 119 3.10 5.88 -3.69
C MET A 119 3.06 5.67 -2.18
N TYR A 120 2.08 6.27 -1.52
CA TYR A 120 1.84 6.08 -0.10
C TYR A 120 0.43 5.52 0.07
N ILE A 121 0.31 4.44 0.84
CA ILE A 121 -0.99 3.83 1.13
C ILE A 121 -1.20 3.93 2.63
N ARG A 122 -2.21 4.70 3.06
CA ARG A 122 -2.60 4.80 4.46
C ARG A 122 -3.88 4.01 4.68
N PHE A 123 -3.84 3.02 5.56
CA PHE A 123 -4.99 2.21 5.93
C PHE A 123 -5.31 2.44 7.40
N TYR A 124 -6.47 3.04 7.65
CA TYR A 124 -6.93 3.41 8.97
C TYR A 124 -8.13 2.57 9.37
N LEU A 125 -8.15 2.07 10.60
CA LEU A 125 -9.19 1.22 11.16
C LEU A 125 -9.47 1.57 12.63
N GLU A 126 -10.70 1.96 12.94
CA GLU A 126 -11.21 1.96 14.31
C GLU A 126 -11.42 0.52 14.84
N PRO A 127 -11.44 0.30 16.16
CA PRO A 127 -11.70 -1.02 16.75
C PRO A 127 -12.99 -1.69 16.22
N LYS A 128 -14.05 -0.91 15.98
CA LYS A 128 -15.33 -1.38 15.41
C LYS A 128 -15.24 -1.87 13.95
N ALA A 129 -14.10 -1.68 13.30
CA ALA A 129 -13.85 -1.92 11.89
C ALA A 129 -12.54 -2.68 11.62
N ILE A 130 -11.90 -3.25 12.66
CA ILE A 130 -10.55 -3.86 12.58
C ILE A 130 -10.45 -5.02 11.57
N ASN A 131 -11.57 -5.69 11.29
CA ASN A 131 -11.66 -6.80 10.34
C ASN A 131 -11.74 -6.38 8.86
N SER A 132 -11.62 -5.08 8.57
CA SER A 132 -11.50 -4.62 7.18
C SER A 132 -10.23 -5.18 6.55
N SER A 133 -10.31 -5.53 5.28
CA SER A 133 -9.23 -6.21 4.56
C SER A 133 -9.17 -5.79 3.10
N PHE A 134 -7.96 -5.85 2.55
CA PHE A 134 -7.71 -5.64 1.14
C PHE A 134 -6.49 -6.44 0.72
N GLN A 135 -6.42 -6.71 -0.59
CA GLN A 135 -5.20 -7.12 -1.27
C GLN A 135 -5.15 -6.44 -2.62
N SER A 136 -3.96 -6.03 -2.99
CA SER A 136 -3.71 -5.23 -4.18
C SER A 136 -2.39 -5.62 -4.82
N LEU A 137 -2.32 -5.43 -6.12
CA LEU A 137 -1.11 -5.57 -6.92
C LEU A 137 -0.64 -4.18 -7.33
N MET A 138 0.56 -3.81 -6.88
CA MET A 138 1.31 -2.68 -7.42
C MET A 138 2.18 -3.19 -8.57
N THR A 139 2.20 -2.44 -9.67
CA THR A 139 3.05 -2.65 -10.84
C THR A 139 3.71 -1.33 -11.20
N ALA A 140 5.03 -1.34 -11.37
CA ALA A 140 5.76 -0.23 -11.98
C ALA A 140 5.49 -0.24 -13.49
N VAL A 141 5.01 0.88 -14.00
CA VAL A 141 4.73 1.11 -15.42
C VAL A 141 5.53 2.32 -15.91
N ARG A 142 6.03 2.27 -17.13
CA ARG A 142 6.71 3.40 -17.78
C ARG A 142 5.84 3.92 -18.91
N ASP A 143 5.70 5.24 -19.01
CA ASP A 143 5.02 5.85 -20.15
C ASP A 143 5.93 5.88 -21.38
N LYS A 144 5.33 5.63 -22.54
CA LYS A 144 5.94 5.92 -23.83
C LYS A 144 5.95 7.43 -24.03
N GLU A 145 7.11 8.03 -24.32
CA GLU A 145 7.22 9.48 -24.58
C GLU A 145 6.36 9.92 -25.77
N THR A 146 6.20 9.03 -26.76
CA THR A 146 5.26 9.15 -27.89
C THR A 146 4.65 7.79 -28.19
N SER A 147 3.52 7.72 -28.88
CA SER A 147 2.98 6.43 -29.36
C SER A 147 3.94 5.69 -30.32
N GLU A 148 4.99 6.36 -30.80
CA GLU A 148 6.06 5.82 -31.64
C GLU A 148 7.32 5.43 -30.85
N SER A 149 7.48 5.89 -29.60
CA SER A 149 8.61 5.46 -28.75
C SER A 149 8.37 4.04 -28.27
N ALA A 150 9.23 3.13 -28.71
CA ALA A 150 9.16 1.72 -28.34
C ALA A 150 9.57 1.51 -26.87
N CYS A 151 9.05 0.42 -26.30
CA CYS A 151 9.62 -0.13 -25.07
C CYS A 151 11.07 -0.58 -25.32
N THR A 152 11.90 -0.60 -24.28
CA THR A 152 13.28 -1.10 -24.39
C THR A 152 13.31 -2.62 -24.53
N ASP A 153 14.47 -3.20 -24.89
CA ASP A 153 14.62 -4.64 -25.10
C ASP A 153 14.30 -5.50 -23.86
N ASP A 154 14.40 -4.91 -22.67
CA ASP A 154 14.10 -5.51 -21.37
C ASP A 154 12.66 -5.24 -20.87
N GLU A 155 11.84 -4.58 -21.67
CA GLU A 155 10.46 -4.21 -21.35
C GLU A 155 9.46 -4.97 -22.22
N TYR A 156 8.21 -5.04 -21.75
CA TYR A 156 7.07 -5.54 -22.50
C TYR A 156 6.11 -4.40 -22.82
N ASP A 157 5.68 -4.36 -24.08
CA ASP A 157 4.69 -3.42 -24.57
C ASP A 157 3.29 -3.89 -24.20
N CYS A 158 2.63 -3.12 -23.33
CA CYS A 158 1.23 -3.34 -22.95
C CYS A 158 0.24 -2.89 -24.04
N ASP A 159 0.63 -2.84 -25.32
CA ASP A 159 -0.17 -2.45 -26.51
C ASP A 159 -1.03 -1.18 -26.31
N ASP A 160 -0.62 -0.32 -25.37
CA ASP A 160 -1.20 0.96 -25.05
C ASP A 160 -0.10 2.03 -24.95
N ALA A 161 -0.26 3.04 -24.11
CA ALA A 161 0.73 4.09 -23.90
C ALA A 161 1.82 3.70 -22.88
N THR A 162 1.88 2.45 -22.44
CA THR A 162 2.72 2.01 -21.32
C THR A 162 3.59 0.79 -21.64
N CYS A 163 4.69 0.69 -20.90
CA CYS A 163 5.60 -0.44 -20.87
C CYS A 163 5.70 -0.97 -19.44
N ILE A 164 5.84 -2.28 -19.29
CA ILE A 164 6.17 -2.94 -18.01
C ILE A 164 7.52 -3.66 -18.12
N ALA A 165 8.09 -4.11 -17.01
CA ALA A 165 9.29 -4.94 -17.07
C ALA A 165 9.02 -6.24 -17.84
N GLY A 166 9.92 -6.62 -18.74
CA GLY A 166 9.70 -7.73 -19.69
C GLY A 166 9.48 -9.08 -19.02
N PHE A 167 10.05 -9.29 -17.83
CA PHE A 167 9.87 -10.51 -17.05
C PHE A 167 8.49 -10.65 -16.40
N LEU A 168 7.67 -9.61 -16.41
CA LEU A 168 6.29 -9.64 -15.91
C LEU A 168 5.33 -10.28 -16.91
N ARG A 169 5.74 -10.42 -18.18
CA ARG A 169 4.93 -11.09 -19.19
C ARG A 169 4.75 -12.57 -18.87
N CYS A 170 3.52 -13.08 -18.93
CA CYS A 170 3.16 -14.48 -18.71
C CYS A 170 3.51 -15.00 -17.29
N ASN A 171 3.49 -14.14 -16.28
CA ASN A 171 3.72 -14.45 -14.87
C ASN A 171 2.44 -14.82 -14.09
N LYS A 172 1.27 -14.84 -14.76
CA LYS A 172 -0.07 -15.09 -14.21
C LYS A 172 -0.63 -13.96 -13.35
N ARG A 173 -0.07 -12.75 -13.45
CA ARG A 173 -0.58 -11.54 -12.80
C ARG A 173 -0.97 -10.54 -13.87
N GLU A 174 -2.00 -9.76 -13.59
CA GLU A 174 -2.50 -8.76 -14.54
C GLU A 174 -1.75 -7.44 -14.29
N ASN A 175 -0.56 -7.31 -14.89
CA ASN A 175 0.28 -6.12 -14.76
C ASN A 175 -0.12 -5.05 -15.81
N CYS A 176 -0.44 -5.44 -17.05
CA CYS A 176 -1.01 -4.52 -18.03
C CYS A 176 -2.48 -4.24 -17.75
N ARG A 177 -2.93 -3.00 -18.02
CA ARG A 177 -4.32 -2.55 -17.78
C ARG A 177 -5.38 -3.41 -18.51
N LEU A 178 -5.04 -3.91 -19.71
CA LEU A 178 -5.92 -4.77 -20.52
C LEU A 178 -5.48 -6.23 -20.51
N ARG A 179 -4.60 -6.64 -19.58
CA ARG A 179 -4.13 -8.02 -19.42
C ARG A 179 -3.43 -8.60 -20.66
N TRP A 180 -2.88 -7.76 -21.53
CA TRP A 180 -2.19 -8.24 -22.73
C TRP A 180 -0.91 -9.02 -22.43
N ASP A 181 -0.27 -8.73 -21.30
CA ASP A 181 0.84 -9.48 -20.73
C ASP A 181 0.52 -10.95 -20.42
N GLU A 182 -0.76 -11.28 -20.24
CA GLU A 182 -1.26 -12.62 -19.91
C GLU A 182 -2.16 -13.22 -21.01
N ASP A 183 -2.13 -12.67 -22.23
CA ASP A 183 -2.93 -13.18 -23.34
C ASP A 183 -2.56 -14.65 -23.65
N PRO A 184 -3.49 -15.62 -23.55
CA PRO A 184 -3.21 -17.04 -23.78
C PRO A 184 -2.67 -17.36 -25.18
N SER A 185 -2.94 -16.53 -26.19
CA SER A 185 -2.42 -16.69 -27.55
C SER A 185 -0.93 -16.32 -27.65
N MET A 186 -0.46 -15.43 -26.78
CA MET A 186 0.89 -14.89 -26.75
C MET A 186 1.76 -15.53 -25.66
N CYS A 187 1.13 -15.93 -24.56
CA CYS A 187 1.70 -16.74 -23.49
C CYS A 187 1.50 -18.20 -23.84
N GLY A 188 2.31 -18.67 -24.81
CA GLY A 188 2.28 -20.04 -25.29
C GLY A 188 2.14 -21.00 -24.11
N VAL A 189 1.03 -21.76 -24.12
CA VAL A 189 0.58 -22.61 -23.02
C VAL A 189 1.77 -23.35 -22.42
N SER A 190 2.21 -22.95 -21.21
CA SER A 190 3.27 -23.64 -20.52
C SER A 190 2.86 -25.11 -20.44
N ARG A 191 3.64 -25.99 -21.09
CA ARG A 191 3.36 -27.42 -21.17
C ARG A 191 3.15 -27.97 -19.76
N LYS A 192 2.09 -28.79 -19.63
CA LYS A 192 1.71 -29.57 -18.45
C LYS A 192 2.90 -30.16 -17.70
#